data_AF-A0A1E1MNE4-F1
#
_entry.id   AF-A0A1E1MNE4-F1
#
_cell.length_a   1.000
_cell.length_b   1.000
_cell.length_c   1.000
_cell.angle_alpha   90.00
_cell.angle_beta   90.00
_cell.angle_gamma   90.00
#
_symmetry.space_group_name_H-M   'P 1'
#
loop_
_entity.id
_entity.type
_entity.pdbx_description
1 polymer ?
#
loop_
_entity_poly.entity_id
_entity_poly.type
_entity_poly.pdbx_seq_one_letter_code
_entity_poly.pdbx_strand_id
1 'polypeptide(L)'
;MEPPTTESPPTLAPTFLGNVVEICIVTPDHIKTLNGLLKLGIGPFQIHRFTPANVTQQTFRGQPARFELIVCFATQGSMVWEIMQPVTGPSIMAEFLERKGEGIHHVAFDCNHVPPKQRREEFEKRGFEVVQSGVWRGKRGACEFTFFDTEEETTTCFESYHFSEDWEDPEDTVWYPAKE
;
A
#
# COMPACT_ATOMS: atom_id res chain seq x y z
N MET A 1 33.80 13.15 -0.71
CA MET A 1 33.08 12.32 -1.69
C MET A 1 34.12 11.44 -2.35
N GLU A 2 33.99 10.13 -2.19
CA GLU A 2 34.85 9.18 -2.90
C GLU A 2 34.54 9.21 -4.41
N PRO A 3 35.54 8.96 -5.27
CA PRO A 3 35.33 8.95 -6.71
C PRO A 3 34.45 7.76 -7.12
N PRO A 4 33.61 7.90 -8.16
CA PRO A 4 32.83 6.78 -8.68
C PRO A 4 33.77 5.71 -9.24
N THR A 5 33.58 4.45 -8.83
CA THR A 5 34.34 3.29 -9.30
C THR A 5 33.60 2.55 -10.41
N THR A 6 34.35 1.81 -11.25
CA THR A 6 33.81 0.98 -12.35
C THR A 6 33.52 -0.46 -11.92
N GLU A 7 33.70 -0.79 -10.65
CA GLU A 7 33.41 -2.12 -10.13
C GLU A 7 31.90 -2.29 -10.01
N SER A 8 31.38 -3.42 -10.49
CA SER A 8 29.98 -3.78 -10.25
C SER A 8 29.73 -3.71 -8.75
N PRO A 9 28.64 -3.04 -8.31
CA PRO A 9 28.35 -2.97 -6.89
C PRO A 9 28.26 -4.39 -6.34
N PRO A 10 28.72 -4.64 -5.10
CA PRO A 10 28.51 -5.94 -4.47
C PRO A 10 27.02 -6.25 -4.53
N THR A 11 26.66 -7.45 -5.00
CA THR A 11 25.29 -7.93 -4.92
C THR A 11 24.86 -7.83 -3.47
N LEU A 12 23.96 -6.89 -3.15
CA LEU A 12 23.31 -6.88 -1.85
C LEU A 12 22.65 -8.25 -1.69
N ALA A 13 23.03 -8.97 -0.62
CA ALA A 13 22.29 -10.17 -0.22
C ALA A 13 20.79 -9.83 -0.21
N PRO A 14 19.89 -10.78 -0.54
CA PRO A 14 18.47 -10.50 -0.60
C PRO A 14 18.04 -9.77 0.66
N THR A 15 17.60 -8.53 0.48
CA THR A 15 17.26 -7.66 1.59
C THR A 15 16.03 -8.25 2.29
N PHE A 16 15.84 -7.96 3.59
CA PHE A 16 14.65 -8.45 4.30
C PHE A 16 13.33 -7.97 3.65
N LEU A 17 13.39 -6.86 2.90
CA LEU A 17 12.27 -6.30 2.14
C LEU A 17 11.85 -7.16 0.94
N GLY A 18 12.74 -7.99 0.39
CA GLY A 18 12.42 -8.77 -0.82
C GLY A 18 12.15 -7.86 -2.03
N ASN A 19 11.08 -8.11 -2.77
CA ASN A 19 10.75 -7.35 -3.99
C ASN A 19 9.78 -6.21 -3.72
N VAL A 20 9.91 -5.15 -4.51
CA VAL A 20 8.86 -4.13 -4.67
C VAL A 20 7.69 -4.75 -5.43
N VAL A 21 6.49 -4.63 -4.88
CA VAL A 21 5.27 -5.23 -5.45
C VAL A 21 4.18 -4.21 -5.75
N GLU A 22 4.23 -3.01 -5.19
CA GLU A 22 3.21 -1.99 -5.38
C GLU A 22 3.78 -0.58 -5.25
N ILE A 23 3.20 0.36 -6.01
CA ILE A 23 3.38 1.80 -5.82
C ILE A 23 1.99 2.41 -5.66
N CYS A 24 1.83 3.24 -4.64
CA CYS A 24 0.57 3.94 -4.39
C CYS A 24 0.65 5.44 -4.70
N ILE A 25 -0.40 5.94 -5.35
CA ILE A 25 -0.69 7.36 -5.52
C ILE A 25 -1.85 7.76 -4.61
N VAL A 26 -1.61 8.72 -3.72
CA VAL A 26 -2.67 9.33 -2.90
C VAL A 26 -3.22 10.57 -3.59
N THR A 27 -4.55 10.70 -3.64
CA THR A 27 -5.26 11.77 -4.34
C THR A 27 -6.57 12.15 -3.63
N PRO A 28 -7.02 13.41 -3.72
CA PRO A 28 -8.36 13.80 -3.26
C PRO A 28 -9.48 13.37 -4.23
N ASP A 29 -9.15 12.98 -5.47
CA ASP A 29 -10.10 12.59 -6.51
C ASP A 29 -9.56 11.39 -7.30
N HIS A 30 -9.95 10.18 -6.88
CA HIS A 30 -9.56 8.95 -7.55
C HIS A 30 -9.99 8.93 -9.01
N ILE A 31 -11.21 9.34 -9.36
CA ILE A 31 -11.71 9.29 -10.74
C ILE A 31 -10.86 10.15 -11.67
N LYS A 32 -10.49 11.37 -11.26
CA LYS A 32 -9.58 12.22 -12.04
C LYS A 32 -8.24 11.53 -12.27
N THR A 33 -7.64 10.94 -11.24
CA THR A 33 -6.35 10.23 -11.33
C THR A 33 -6.44 8.99 -12.21
N LEU A 34 -7.47 8.15 -12.03
CA LEU A 34 -7.70 6.96 -12.84
C LEU A 34 -7.84 7.32 -14.33
N ASN A 35 -8.58 8.38 -14.66
CA ASN A 35 -8.70 8.87 -16.04
C ASN A 35 -7.35 9.33 -16.64
N GLY A 36 -6.48 9.93 -15.82
CA GLY A 36 -5.13 10.28 -16.24
C GLY A 36 -4.28 9.05 -16.55
N LEU A 37 -4.31 8.06 -15.66
CA LEU A 37 -3.56 6.80 -15.80
C LEU A 37 -4.05 5.94 -16.96
N LEU A 38 -5.36 5.90 -17.21
CA LEU A 38 -5.95 5.20 -18.36
C LEU A 38 -5.41 5.76 -19.70
N LYS A 39 -5.23 7.08 -19.81
CA LYS A 39 -4.63 7.70 -21.02
C LYS A 39 -3.17 7.28 -21.25
N LEU A 40 -2.49 6.86 -20.19
CA LEU A 40 -1.12 6.36 -20.23
C LEU A 40 -1.06 4.83 -20.39
N GLY A 41 -2.21 4.16 -20.45
CA GLY A 41 -2.30 2.70 -20.62
C GLY A 41 -2.26 1.90 -19.33
N ILE A 42 -2.45 2.52 -18.16
CA ILE A 42 -2.54 1.83 -16.87
C ILE A 42 -4.01 1.62 -16.52
N GLY A 43 -4.39 0.35 -16.31
CA GLY A 43 -5.76 -0.11 -16.04
C GLY A 43 -6.03 -1.48 -16.67
N PRO A 44 -7.27 -1.98 -16.64
CA PRO A 44 -8.42 -1.44 -15.91
C PRO A 44 -8.22 -1.53 -14.39
N PHE A 45 -9.02 -0.78 -13.65
CA PHE A 45 -8.95 -0.69 -12.19
C PHE A 45 -10.07 -1.49 -11.53
N GLN A 46 -9.74 -2.21 -10.48
CA GLN A 46 -10.70 -2.62 -9.45
C GLN A 46 -10.86 -1.45 -8.47
N ILE A 47 -12.08 -1.09 -8.10
CA ILE A 47 -12.39 -0.04 -7.13
C ILE A 47 -13.10 -0.69 -5.94
N HIS A 48 -12.57 -0.42 -4.75
CA HIS A 48 -13.12 -0.87 -3.48
C HIS A 48 -13.32 0.30 -2.52
N ARG A 49 -14.31 0.18 -1.64
CA ARG A 49 -14.48 1.08 -0.50
C ARG A 49 -14.12 0.36 0.78
N PHE A 50 -13.02 0.78 1.39
CA PHE A 50 -12.58 0.28 2.67
C PHE A 50 -13.33 1.04 3.77
N THR A 51 -13.95 0.29 4.67
CA THR A 51 -14.74 0.81 5.79
C THR A 51 -14.48 -0.03 7.04
N PRO A 52 -14.85 0.44 8.25
CA PRO A 52 -14.74 -0.39 9.45
C PRO A 52 -15.54 -1.70 9.39
N ALA A 53 -16.47 -1.86 8.44
CA ALA A 53 -17.26 -3.07 8.27
C ALA A 53 -16.51 -4.18 7.52
N ASN A 54 -15.65 -3.83 6.54
CA ASN A 54 -14.91 -4.79 5.73
C ASN A 54 -13.39 -4.72 5.93
N VAL A 55 -12.88 -3.69 6.58
CA VAL A 55 -11.51 -3.59 7.09
C VAL A 55 -11.57 -3.60 8.61
N THR A 56 -11.25 -4.76 9.17
CA THR A 56 -11.26 -5.00 10.62
C THR A 56 -9.91 -4.67 11.24
N GLN A 57 -9.84 -4.57 12.58
CA GLN A 57 -8.59 -4.33 13.33
C GLN A 57 -7.83 -3.08 12.85
N GLN A 58 -8.57 -2.03 12.49
CA GLN A 58 -7.98 -0.76 12.07
C GLN A 58 -7.22 -0.12 13.22
N THR A 59 -5.95 0.22 12.96
CA THR A 59 -5.12 0.99 13.88
C THR A 59 -4.48 2.16 13.17
N PHE A 60 -4.24 3.23 13.93
CA PHE A 60 -3.53 4.42 13.49
C PHE A 60 -2.70 4.96 14.67
N ARG A 61 -1.40 5.15 14.45
CA ARG A 61 -0.40 5.63 15.44
C ARG A 61 -0.53 4.91 16.78
N GLY A 62 -0.54 3.57 16.73
CA GLY A 62 -0.62 2.70 17.90
C GLY A 62 -1.99 2.62 18.59
N GLN A 63 -3.01 3.33 18.10
CA GLN A 63 -4.36 3.33 18.69
C GLN A 63 -5.39 2.67 17.77
N PRO A 64 -6.46 2.05 18.32
CA PRO A 64 -7.61 1.66 17.52
C PRO A 64 -8.19 2.85 16.77
N ALA A 65 -8.47 2.68 15.48
CA ALA A 65 -8.95 3.74 14.61
C ALA A 65 -10.19 3.28 13.84
N ARG A 66 -10.92 4.24 13.28
CA ARG A 66 -12.01 3.99 12.33
C ARG A 66 -11.80 4.92 11.15
N PHE A 67 -11.36 4.37 10.02
CA PHE A 67 -11.11 5.12 8.81
C PHE A 67 -11.85 4.51 7.62
N GLU A 68 -12.10 5.35 6.63
CA GLU A 68 -12.65 4.95 5.34
C GLU A 68 -11.77 5.46 4.21
N LEU A 69 -11.48 4.59 3.25
CA LEU A 69 -10.66 4.88 2.08
C LEU A 69 -11.39 4.37 0.83
N ILE A 70 -11.23 5.06 -0.29
CA ILE A 70 -11.42 4.45 -1.60
C ILE A 70 -10.06 3.96 -2.05
N VAL A 71 -10.00 2.70 -2.48
CA VAL A 71 -8.77 2.04 -2.90
C VAL A 71 -9.00 1.45 -4.27
N CYS A 72 -8.10 1.75 -5.21
CA CYS A 72 -8.19 1.28 -6.58
C CYS A 72 -6.91 0.56 -6.98
N PHE A 73 -7.02 -0.59 -7.62
CA PHE A 73 -5.89 -1.43 -8.02
C PHE A 73 -5.87 -1.67 -9.51
N ALA A 74 -4.71 -1.54 -10.15
CA ALA A 74 -4.45 -2.05 -11.49
C ALA A 74 -3.14 -2.83 -11.53
N THR A 75 -3.19 -4.08 -11.97
CA THR A 75 -2.00 -4.93 -12.08
C THR A 75 -1.30 -4.72 -13.41
N GLN A 76 0.00 -4.45 -13.37
CA GLN A 76 0.87 -4.35 -14.54
C GLN A 76 2.09 -5.26 -14.36
N GLY A 77 2.06 -6.44 -14.98
CA GLY A 77 3.11 -7.45 -14.81
C GLY A 77 3.14 -7.95 -13.37
N SER A 78 4.28 -7.82 -12.70
CA SER A 78 4.46 -8.21 -11.29
C SER A 78 4.20 -7.10 -10.29
N MET A 79 3.80 -5.91 -10.75
CA MET A 79 3.54 -4.75 -9.89
C MET A 79 2.07 -4.36 -9.89
N VAL A 80 1.62 -3.81 -8.77
CA VAL A 80 0.31 -3.17 -8.62
C VAL A 80 0.49 -1.66 -8.62
N TRP A 81 -0.39 -0.98 -9.37
CA TRP A 81 -0.65 0.44 -9.21
C TRP A 81 -1.82 0.60 -8.26
N GLU A 82 -1.56 1.14 -7.09
CA GLU A 82 -2.59 1.49 -6.11
C GLU A 82 -2.91 2.99 -6.18
N ILE A 83 -4.20 3.32 -6.12
CA ILE A 83 -4.68 4.69 -5.96
C ILE A 83 -5.53 4.72 -4.71
N MET A 84 -5.17 5.59 -3.77
CA MET A 84 -5.91 5.76 -2.53
C MET A 84 -6.47 7.17 -2.39
N GLN A 85 -7.73 7.24 -1.97
CA GLN A 85 -8.38 8.47 -1.59
C GLN A 85 -8.93 8.33 -0.16
N PRO A 86 -8.48 9.15 0.81
CA PRO A 86 -9.10 9.17 2.13
C PRO A 86 -10.52 9.75 2.07
N VAL A 87 -11.46 9.13 2.78
CA VAL A 87 -12.87 9.54 2.82
C VAL A 87 -13.26 10.10 4.18
N THR A 88 -13.04 9.34 5.26
CA THR A 88 -13.27 9.79 6.65
C THR A 88 -12.31 9.14 7.63
N GLY A 89 -12.19 9.74 8.82
CA GLY A 89 -11.38 9.22 9.91
C GLY A 89 -9.88 9.52 9.75
N PRO A 90 -9.08 9.24 10.80
CA PRO A 90 -7.64 9.46 10.75
C PRO A 90 -6.97 8.41 9.86
N SER A 91 -6.12 8.85 8.93
CA SER A 91 -5.28 7.97 8.13
C SER A 91 -3.99 8.64 7.67
N ILE A 92 -2.96 7.84 7.39
CA ILE A 92 -1.69 8.36 6.84
C ILE A 92 -1.88 9.01 5.46
N MET A 93 -2.86 8.54 4.68
CA MET A 93 -3.22 9.13 3.39
C MET A 93 -3.80 10.54 3.57
N ALA A 94 -4.64 10.75 4.60
CA ALA A 94 -5.16 12.08 4.92
C ALA A 94 -4.06 13.03 5.40
N GLU A 95 -3.16 12.57 6.28
CA GLU A 95 -2.00 13.36 6.72
C GLU A 95 -1.07 13.73 5.56
N PHE A 96 -0.86 12.81 4.62
CA PHE A 96 -0.05 13.07 3.44
C PHE A 96 -0.66 14.15 2.54
N LEU A 97 -1.97 14.08 2.26
CA LEU A 97 -2.65 15.13 1.49
C LEU A 97 -2.55 16.50 2.16
N GLU A 98 -2.68 16.56 3.49
CA GLU A 98 -2.58 17.81 4.24
C GLU A 98 -1.16 18.39 4.21
N ARG A 99 -0.14 17.55 4.38
CA ARG A 99 1.27 17.99 4.49
C ARG A 99 1.94 18.24 3.14
N LYS A 100 1.66 17.40 2.15
CA LYS A 100 2.41 17.30 0.88
C LYS A 100 1.55 17.50 -0.37
N GLY A 101 0.23 17.32 -0.26
CA GLY A 101 -0.67 17.29 -1.42
C GLY A 101 -0.75 15.91 -2.07
N GLU A 102 -1.24 15.87 -3.32
CA GLU A 102 -1.39 14.62 -4.09
C GLU A 102 -0.05 14.12 -4.67
N GLY A 103 0.13 12.79 -4.78
CA GLY A 103 1.36 12.22 -5.34
C GLY A 103 1.62 10.76 -4.93
N ILE A 104 2.80 10.24 -5.30
CA ILE A 104 3.26 8.92 -4.86
C ILE A 104 3.49 8.96 -3.34
N HIS A 105 2.85 8.06 -2.61
CA HIS A 105 2.84 8.04 -1.14
C HIS A 105 3.75 6.95 -0.58
N HIS A 106 3.54 5.70 -1.01
CA HIS A 106 4.24 4.55 -0.47
C HIS A 106 4.64 3.55 -1.55
N VAL A 107 5.56 2.68 -1.16
CA VAL A 107 6.01 1.52 -1.91
C VAL A 107 5.79 0.29 -1.02
N ALA A 108 5.14 -0.74 -1.56
CA ALA A 108 4.93 -1.99 -0.83
C ALA A 108 5.96 -3.06 -1.21
N PHE A 109 6.31 -3.86 -0.22
CA PHE A 109 7.32 -4.89 -0.31
C PHE A 109 6.77 -6.27 0.10
N ASP A 110 7.14 -7.32 -0.63
CA ASP A 110 6.72 -8.69 -0.31
C ASP A 110 7.38 -9.27 0.96
N CYS A 111 8.46 -8.64 1.43
CA CYS A 111 9.27 -9.07 2.56
C CYS A 111 9.68 -10.54 2.47
N ASN A 112 10.06 -11.00 1.27
CA ASN A 112 10.40 -12.40 0.99
C ASN A 112 9.27 -13.39 1.36
N HIS A 113 8.03 -12.91 1.37
CA HIS A 113 6.83 -13.65 1.75
C HIS A 113 6.85 -14.24 3.18
N VAL A 114 7.68 -13.73 4.09
CA VAL A 114 7.64 -14.17 5.49
C VAL A 114 6.30 -13.80 6.15
N PRO A 115 5.87 -14.45 7.25
CA PRO A 115 4.59 -14.13 7.89
C PRO A 115 4.51 -12.68 8.40
N PRO A 116 3.32 -12.04 8.43
CA PRO A 116 3.14 -10.63 8.83
C PRO A 116 3.79 -10.26 10.18
N LYS A 117 3.66 -11.15 11.18
CA LYS A 117 4.29 -10.95 12.49
C LYS A 117 5.81 -10.80 12.39
N GLN A 118 6.47 -11.62 11.57
CA GLN A 118 7.93 -11.54 11.39
C GLN A 118 8.33 -10.27 10.65
N ARG A 119 7.51 -9.81 9.69
CA ARG A 119 7.74 -8.53 9.00
C ARG A 119 7.71 -7.38 10.00
N ARG A 120 6.65 -7.29 10.81
CA ARG A 120 6.49 -6.27 11.86
C ARG A 120 7.66 -6.26 12.83
N GLU A 121 8.02 -7.43 13.37
CA GLU A 121 9.16 -7.56 14.29
C GLU A 121 10.49 -7.11 13.66
N GLU A 122 10.68 -7.34 12.36
CA GLU A 122 11.92 -6.95 11.68
C GLU A 122 12.01 -5.44 11.42
N PHE A 123 10.90 -4.80 11.06
CA PHE A 123 10.81 -3.34 10.98
C PHE A 123 11.00 -2.68 12.35
N GLU A 124 10.35 -3.20 13.40
CA GLU A 124 10.48 -2.69 14.77
C GLU A 124 11.92 -2.79 15.30
N LYS A 125 12.61 -3.92 15.06
CA LYS A 125 14.05 -4.07 15.41
C LYS A 125 14.94 -3.04 14.71
N ARG A 126 14.48 -2.46 13.61
CA ARG A 126 15.18 -1.44 12.82
C ARG A 126 14.75 -0.02 13.17
N GLY A 127 13.86 0.15 14.16
CA GLY A 127 13.37 1.45 14.61
C GLY A 127 12.18 1.97 13.81
N PHE A 128 11.56 1.15 12.97
CA PHE A 128 10.39 1.56 12.18
C PHE A 128 9.10 1.02 12.81
N GLU A 129 8.35 1.91 13.46
CA GLU A 129 7.08 1.58 14.08
C GLU A 129 5.96 1.42 13.05
N VAL A 130 4.89 0.72 13.43
CA VAL A 130 3.66 0.65 12.64
C VAL A 130 2.85 1.93 12.80
N VAL A 131 2.59 2.64 11.70
CA VAL A 131 1.82 3.89 11.70
C VAL A 131 0.34 3.63 11.41
N GLN A 132 0.03 2.68 10.53
CA GLN A 132 -1.35 2.32 10.21
C GLN A 132 -1.42 0.85 9.82
N SER A 133 -2.48 0.16 10.23
CA SER A 133 -2.72 -1.21 9.77
C SER A 133 -4.20 -1.57 9.77
N GLY A 134 -4.54 -2.66 9.09
CA GLY A 134 -5.88 -3.19 9.03
C GLY A 134 -5.94 -4.55 8.35
N VAL A 135 -7.09 -5.21 8.47
CA VAL A 135 -7.35 -6.52 7.89
C VAL A 135 -8.58 -6.42 6.99
N TRP A 136 -8.34 -6.32 5.68
CA TRP A 136 -9.37 -6.30 4.65
C TRP A 136 -9.94 -7.70 4.43
N ARG A 137 -11.26 -7.83 4.51
CA ARG A 137 -11.98 -9.10 4.34
C ARG A 137 -12.42 -9.25 2.89
N GLY A 138 -11.97 -10.32 2.26
CA GLY A 138 -12.46 -10.79 0.97
C GLY A 138 -13.80 -11.50 1.11
N LYS A 139 -14.31 -12.02 -0.01
CA LYS A 139 -15.40 -13.00 0.03
C LYS A 139 -14.96 -14.26 0.78
N ARG A 140 -13.69 -14.62 0.59
CA ARG A 140 -12.95 -15.58 1.40
C ARG A 140 -11.60 -15.01 1.77
N GLY A 141 -11.03 -15.50 2.87
CA GLY A 141 -9.73 -15.05 3.33
C GLY A 141 -9.67 -13.58 3.78
N ALA A 142 -8.45 -13.08 3.89
CA ALA A 142 -8.18 -11.70 4.25
C ALA A 142 -6.84 -11.20 3.70
N CYS A 143 -6.73 -9.89 3.56
CA CYS A 143 -5.46 -9.19 3.35
C CYS A 143 -5.13 -8.39 4.62
N GLU A 144 -4.00 -8.68 5.26
CA GLU A 144 -3.45 -7.85 6.34
C GLU A 144 -2.43 -6.88 5.74
N PHE A 145 -2.67 -5.58 5.89
CA PHE A 145 -1.76 -4.52 5.45
C PHE A 145 -1.16 -3.77 6.64
N THR A 146 0.09 -3.33 6.49
CA THR A 146 0.84 -2.62 7.53
C THR A 146 1.75 -1.57 6.91
N PHE A 147 1.58 -0.33 7.35
CA PHE A 147 2.42 0.82 6.99
C PHE A 147 3.42 1.11 8.11
N PHE A 148 4.65 1.41 7.73
CA PHE A 148 5.77 1.65 8.64
C PHE A 148 6.26 3.11 8.56
N ASP A 149 6.74 3.64 9.69
CA ASP A 149 7.20 5.04 9.82
C ASP A 149 8.59 5.26 9.22
N THR A 150 8.75 4.96 7.94
CA THR A 150 10.02 5.08 7.22
C THR A 150 10.22 6.45 6.58
N GLU A 151 9.20 7.33 6.63
CA GLU A 151 9.18 8.58 5.86
C GLU A 151 10.29 9.54 6.30
N GLU A 152 10.58 9.64 7.60
CA GLU A 152 11.64 10.54 8.11
C GLU A 152 13.02 10.14 7.60
N GLU A 153 13.31 8.84 7.57
CA GLU A 153 14.61 8.27 7.19
C GLU A 153 14.78 8.15 5.67
N THR A 154 13.69 7.91 4.93
CA THR A 154 13.75 7.53 3.50
C THR A 154 12.97 8.44 2.57
N THR A 155 12.31 9.47 3.10
CA THR A 155 11.37 10.37 2.40
C THR A 155 10.06 9.75 1.93
N THR A 156 9.89 8.43 2.09
CA THR A 156 8.75 7.65 1.57
C THR A 156 8.26 6.66 2.63
N CYS A 157 6.94 6.45 2.72
CA CYS A 157 6.38 5.42 3.59
C CYS A 157 6.52 4.04 2.94
N PHE A 158 6.91 3.03 3.71
CA PHE A 158 6.95 1.63 3.25
C PHE A 158 5.77 0.86 3.79
N GLU A 159 5.25 -0.03 2.95
CA GLU A 159 4.18 -0.94 3.28
C GLU A 159 4.62 -2.39 3.12
N SER A 160 3.97 -3.28 3.86
CA SER A 160 3.87 -4.67 3.50
C SER A 160 2.44 -5.16 3.70
N TYR A 161 1.98 -6.05 2.83
CA TYR A 161 0.71 -6.76 2.98
C TYR A 161 0.82 -8.26 2.74
N HIS A 162 -0.15 -9.01 3.25
CA HIS A 162 -0.24 -10.46 3.10
C HIS A 162 -1.68 -10.90 2.87
N PHE A 163 -1.89 -11.54 1.72
CA PHE A 163 -3.13 -12.24 1.41
C PHE A 163 -3.08 -13.66 1.96
N SER A 164 -4.17 -14.12 2.59
CA SER A 164 -4.32 -15.51 2.97
C SER A 164 -4.43 -16.43 1.74
N GLU A 165 -4.04 -17.70 1.90
CA GLU A 165 -4.03 -18.68 0.79
C GLU A 165 -5.41 -18.89 0.15
N ASP A 166 -6.48 -18.62 0.90
CA ASP A 166 -7.86 -18.77 0.46
C ASP A 166 -8.52 -17.46 0.02
N TRP A 167 -7.72 -16.41 -0.25
CA TRP A 167 -8.21 -15.12 -0.70
C TRP A 167 -9.12 -15.24 -1.93
N GLU A 168 -10.27 -14.60 -1.85
CA GLU A 168 -11.17 -14.35 -2.98
C GLU A 168 -11.65 -12.91 -2.88
N ASP A 169 -11.56 -12.16 -3.99
CA ASP A 169 -11.96 -10.75 -4.04
C ASP A 169 -13.40 -10.56 -3.53
N PRO A 170 -13.70 -9.41 -2.89
CA PRO A 170 -15.06 -9.10 -2.45
C PRO A 170 -16.08 -9.11 -3.59
N GLU A 171 -17.32 -9.49 -3.28
CA GLU A 171 -18.43 -9.52 -4.25
C GLU A 171 -18.81 -8.14 -4.79
N ASP A 172 -18.53 -7.08 -4.03
CA ASP A 172 -18.84 -5.69 -4.36
C ASP A 172 -17.73 -4.98 -5.16
N THR A 173 -16.79 -5.73 -5.73
CA THR A 173 -15.72 -5.20 -6.59
C THR A 173 -16.31 -4.49 -7.82
N VAL A 174 -15.99 -3.20 -7.97
CA VAL A 174 -16.38 -2.40 -9.14
C VAL A 174 -15.22 -2.29 -10.11
N TRP A 175 -15.45 -2.47 -11.40
CA TRP A 175 -14.43 -2.31 -12.44
C TRP A 175 -14.53 -0.95 -13.14
N TYR A 176 -13.37 -0.33 -13.41
CA TYR A 176 -13.26 0.95 -14.10
C TYR A 176 -12.17 0.95 -15.20
N PRO A 177 -12.49 1.27 -16.47
CA PRO A 177 -13.85 1.42 -16.97
C PRO A 177 -14.64 0.12 -16.81
N ALA A 178 -15.97 0.23 -16.74
CA ALA A 178 -16.82 -0.96 -16.73
C ALA A 178 -16.55 -1.78 -18.00
N LYS A 179 -16.59 -3.11 -17.89
CA LYS A 179 -16.53 -3.98 -19.08
C LYS A 179 -17.72 -3.66 -19.98
N GLU A 180 -17.44 -3.46 -21.27
CA GLU A 180 -18.47 -3.39 -22.32
C GLU A 180 -19.22 -4.73 -22.45
#